data_AF-A0A0J7KAX4-F1
#
_entry.id   AF-A0A0J7KAX4-F1
#
_cell.length_a   1.000
_cell.length_b   1.000
_cell.length_c   1.000
_cell.angle_alpha   90.00
_cell.angle_beta   90.00
_cell.angle_gamma   90.00
#
_symmetry.space_group_name_H-M   'P 1'
#
loop_
_entity.id
_entity.type
_entity.pdbx_description
1 polymer ?
#
loop_
_entity_poly.entity_id
_entity_poly.type
_entity_poly.pdbx_seq_one_letter_code
_entity_poly.pdbx_strand_id
1 'polypeptide(L)'
;MSHIQYVDELVKEYLLFRGFSQTLKAFDNDLKAEKEKGFRVDKIVDQLMQYVYNYDLTSLRELWGHLDSRMFCRLESHFTPAIRKLENAVLKMYLVNAALNGKQDRIQEFFTKMAPELQGHSEWKEWFGISLIHFMNL
;
A
#
# COMPACT_ATOMS: atom_id res chain seq x y z
N MET A 1 -4.60 3.40 -18.28
CA MET A 1 -4.97 4.81 -17.98
C MET A 1 -5.88 5.45 -19.01
N SER A 2 -5.83 5.03 -20.28
CA SER A 2 -6.73 5.52 -21.34
C SER A 2 -8.22 5.27 -21.06
N HIS A 3 -8.59 4.14 -20.45
CA HIS A 3 -9.99 3.80 -20.21
C HIS A 3 -10.68 4.69 -19.15
N ILE A 4 -9.96 5.10 -18.10
CA ILE A 4 -10.53 5.97 -17.05
C ILE A 4 -10.75 7.38 -17.63
N GLN A 5 -9.74 7.92 -18.31
CA GLN A 5 -9.86 9.22 -19.00
C GLN A 5 -10.99 9.20 -20.04
N TYR A 6 -11.14 8.11 -20.79
CA TYR A 6 -12.24 7.97 -21.74
C TYR A 6 -13.62 8.01 -21.05
N VAL A 7 -13.78 7.31 -19.93
CA VAL A 7 -15.02 7.32 -19.16
C VAL A 7 -15.28 8.71 -18.56
N ASP A 8 -14.25 9.38 -18.05
CA ASP A 8 -14.38 10.75 -17.53
C ASP A 8 -14.88 11.71 -18.62
N GLU A 9 -14.36 11.60 -19.85
CA GLU A 9 -14.83 12.41 -20.98
C GLU A 9 -16.29 12.07 -21.34
N LEU A 10 -16.69 10.79 -21.37
CA LEU A 10 -18.09 10.41 -21.59
C LEU A 10 -19.03 10.99 -20.52
N VAL A 11 -18.62 11.00 -19.25
CA VAL A 11 -19.40 11.58 -18.16
C VAL A 11 -19.52 13.10 -18.35
N LYS A 12 -18.43 13.79 -18.72
CA LYS A 12 -18.45 15.24 -19.00
C LYS A 12 -19.39 15.59 -20.15
N GLU A 13 -19.30 14.85 -21.26
CA GLU A 13 -20.19 15.01 -22.42
C GLU A 13 -21.66 14.82 -22.03
N TYR A 14 -21.96 13.79 -21.23
CA TYR A 14 -23.31 13.54 -20.73
C TYR A 14 -23.84 14.69 -19.86
N LEU A 15 -23.04 15.17 -18.89
CA LEU A 15 -23.43 16.27 -18.01
C LEU A 15 -23.64 17.57 -18.79
N LEU A 16 -22.80 17.82 -19.80
CA LEU A 16 -22.93 18.96 -20.70
C LEU A 16 -24.22 18.88 -21.53
N PHE A 17 -24.49 17.72 -22.15
CA PHE A 17 -25.70 17.49 -22.95
C PHE A 17 -26.99 17.72 -22.15
N ARG A 18 -27.02 17.34 -20.86
CA ARG A 18 -28.17 17.54 -19.97
C ARG A 18 -28.29 18.95 -19.40
N GLY A 19 -27.30 19.82 -19.63
CA GLY A 19 -27.27 21.17 -19.07
C GLY A 19 -26.90 21.24 -17.58
N PHE A 20 -26.27 20.20 -17.03
CA PHE A 20 -25.89 20.13 -15.62
C PHE A 20 -24.56 20.86 -15.34
N SER A 21 -24.48 22.14 -15.70
CA SER A 21 -23.22 22.92 -15.68
C SER A 21 -22.60 23.04 -14.28
N GLN A 22 -23.41 23.09 -13.21
CA GLN A 22 -22.90 23.12 -11.84
C GLN A 22 -22.27 21.78 -11.43
N THR A 23 -22.91 20.67 -11.79
CA THR A 23 -22.42 19.31 -11.54
C THR A 23 -21.14 19.04 -12.33
N LEU A 24 -21.08 19.46 -13.61
CA LEU A 24 -19.88 19.36 -14.43
C LEU A 24 -18.69 20.09 -13.78
N LYS A 25 -18.92 21.32 -13.29
CA LYS A 25 -17.89 22.10 -12.60
C LYS A 25 -17.43 21.43 -11.30
N ALA A 26 -18.35 20.86 -10.53
CA ALA A 26 -18.01 20.10 -9.33
C ALA A 26 -17.18 18.85 -9.66
N PHE A 27 -17.60 18.08 -10.68
CA PHE A 27 -16.88 16.91 -11.16
C PHE A 27 -15.46 17.24 -11.63
N ASP A 28 -15.27 18.32 -12.40
CA ASP A 28 -13.93 18.78 -12.80
C ASP A 28 -13.05 19.20 -11.61
N ASN A 29 -13.64 19.76 -10.56
CA ASN A 29 -12.90 20.11 -9.35
C ASN A 29 -12.49 18.85 -8.57
N ASP A 30 -13.38 17.87 -8.48
CA ASP A 30 -13.09 16.59 -7.82
C ASP A 30 -12.00 15.83 -8.57
N LEU A 31 -12.05 15.77 -9.91
CA LEU A 31 -10.98 15.19 -10.74
C LEU A 31 -9.63 15.88 -10.55
N LYS A 32 -9.61 17.20 -10.33
CA LYS A 32 -8.37 17.94 -10.02
C LYS A 32 -7.90 17.73 -8.59
N ALA A 33 -8.82 17.53 -7.66
CA ALA A 33 -8.55 17.27 -6.25
C ALA A 33 -8.13 15.82 -6.00
N GLU A 34 -8.44 14.90 -6.92
CA GLU A 34 -8.02 13.51 -6.87
C GLU A 34 -6.50 13.40 -6.99
N LYS A 35 -5.84 13.38 -5.82
CA LYS A 35 -4.37 13.27 -5.70
C LYS A 35 -3.82 11.96 -6.25
N GLU A 36 -4.65 10.92 -6.38
CA GLU A 36 -4.19 9.57 -6.69
C GLU A 36 -3.98 9.29 -8.18
N LYS A 37 -4.31 10.24 -9.08
CA LYS A 37 -4.09 10.14 -10.54
C LYS A 37 -4.17 8.70 -11.06
N GLY A 38 -5.32 8.05 -10.86
CA GLY A 38 -5.67 6.78 -11.48
C GLY A 38 -4.81 5.57 -11.11
N PHE A 39 -4.39 5.42 -9.84
CA PHE A 39 -3.66 4.22 -9.37
C PHE A 39 -2.49 3.86 -10.28
N ARG A 40 -1.57 4.82 -10.47
CA ARG A 40 -0.30 4.57 -11.19
C ARG A 40 0.48 3.49 -10.45
N VAL A 41 0.45 2.26 -10.97
CA VAL A 41 1.14 1.11 -10.36
C VAL A 41 2.61 1.44 -10.09
N ASP A 42 3.30 2.06 -11.05
CA ASP A 42 4.70 2.47 -10.87
C ASP A 42 4.90 3.41 -9.68
N LYS A 43 3.97 4.35 -9.46
CA LYS A 43 4.05 5.30 -8.34
C LYS A 43 3.70 4.68 -7.01
N ILE A 44 2.77 3.73 -6.99
CA ILE A 44 2.48 2.96 -5.79
C ILE A 44 3.70 2.12 -5.40
N VAL A 45 4.33 1.46 -6.37
CA VAL A 45 5.55 0.68 -6.13
C VAL A 45 6.69 1.59 -5.68
N ASP A 46 6.95 2.71 -6.37
CA ASP A 46 7.94 3.72 -5.95
C ASP A 46 7.71 4.15 -4.49
N GLN A 47 6.46 4.40 -4.11
CA GLN A 47 6.08 4.86 -2.78
C GLN A 47 6.26 3.77 -1.70
N LEU A 48 5.86 2.53 -1.98
CA LEU A 48 6.11 1.39 -1.10
C LEU A 48 7.61 1.20 -0.85
N MET A 49 8.41 1.27 -1.92
CA MET A 49 9.87 1.16 -1.83
C MET A 49 10.45 2.31 -1.02
N GLN A 50 9.97 3.54 -1.22
CA GLN A 50 10.42 4.70 -0.46
C GLN A 50 10.17 4.52 1.05
N TYR A 51 9.00 4.03 1.45
CA TYR A 51 8.71 3.77 2.87
C TYR A 51 9.59 2.65 3.45
N VAL A 52 9.90 1.63 2.66
CA VAL A 52 10.85 0.56 3.04
C VAL A 52 12.26 1.11 3.24
N TYR A 53 12.77 1.91 2.31
CA TYR A 53 14.13 2.46 2.39
C TYR A 53 14.30 3.52 3.47
N ASN A 54 13.23 4.24 3.81
CA ASN A 54 13.23 5.26 4.87
C ASN A 54 12.83 4.72 6.25
N TYR A 55 12.54 3.43 6.37
CA TYR A 55 12.10 2.79 7.61
C TYR A 55 10.80 3.39 8.19
N ASP A 56 9.87 3.79 7.32
CA ASP A 56 8.56 4.31 7.72
C ASP A 56 7.49 3.20 7.66
N LEU A 57 7.48 2.36 8.70
CA LEU A 57 6.52 1.28 8.81
C LEU A 57 5.06 1.76 8.89
N THR A 58 4.82 2.91 9.51
CA THR A 58 3.45 3.39 9.73
C THR A 58 2.82 3.77 8.39
N SER A 59 3.49 4.61 7.60
CA SER A 59 3.00 5.00 6.27
C SER A 59 2.94 3.82 5.31
N LEU A 60 3.85 2.85 5.43
CA LEU A 60 3.82 1.61 4.65
C LEU A 60 2.53 0.82 4.88
N ARG A 61 2.16 0.63 6.16
CA ARG A 61 0.93 -0.08 6.54
C ARG A 61 -0.33 0.67 6.13
N GLU A 62 -0.35 1.98 6.32
CA GLU A 62 -1.48 2.82 5.92
C GLU A 62 -1.71 2.76 4.41
N LEU A 63 -0.65 2.85 3.61
CA LEU A 63 -0.75 2.70 2.16
C LEU A 63 -1.25 1.30 1.79
N TRP A 64 -0.71 0.25 2.41
CA TRP A 64 -1.17 -1.12 2.14
C TRP A 64 -2.65 -1.31 2.48
N GLY A 65 -3.10 -0.86 3.66
CA GLY A 65 -4.51 -0.89 4.06
C GLY A 65 -5.42 -0.07 3.15
N HIS A 66 -4.90 1.04 2.57
CA HIS A 66 -5.61 1.78 1.55
C HIS A 66 -5.82 0.95 0.27
N LEU A 67 -4.77 0.29 -0.22
CA LEU A 67 -4.86 -0.61 -1.37
C LEU A 67 -5.84 -1.76 -1.09
N ASP A 68 -5.82 -2.31 0.12
CA ASP A 68 -6.72 -3.39 0.51
C ASP A 68 -8.20 -2.96 0.49
N SER A 69 -8.50 -1.81 1.12
CA SER A 69 -9.86 -1.28 1.22
C SER A 69 -10.43 -0.71 -0.08
N ARG A 70 -9.59 -0.31 -1.05
CA ARG A 70 -10.03 0.33 -2.30
C ARG A 70 -9.89 -0.54 -3.54
N MET A 71 -8.81 -1.32 -3.62
CA MET A 71 -8.43 -2.04 -4.83
C MET A 71 -8.57 -3.55 -4.64
N PHE A 72 -7.94 -4.11 -3.60
CA PHE A 72 -7.90 -5.56 -3.43
C PHE A 72 -9.26 -6.14 -3.03
N CYS A 73 -10.08 -5.38 -2.30
CA CYS A 73 -11.46 -5.77 -1.97
C CYS A 73 -12.36 -5.99 -3.21
N ARG A 74 -11.96 -5.48 -4.38
CA ARG A 74 -12.70 -5.63 -5.65
C ARG A 74 -12.17 -6.77 -6.51
N LEU A 75 -11.03 -7.37 -6.14
CA LEU A 75 -10.46 -8.50 -6.87
C LEU A 75 -11.19 -9.79 -6.52
N GLU A 76 -11.24 -10.71 -7.47
CA GLU A 76 -11.79 -12.04 -7.24
C GLU A 76 -10.99 -12.77 -6.14
N SER A 77 -11.69 -13.60 -5.37
CA SER A 77 -11.12 -14.28 -4.19
C SER A 77 -9.88 -15.12 -4.51
N HIS A 78 -9.74 -15.61 -5.74
CA HIS A 78 -8.59 -16.38 -6.20
C HIS A 78 -7.28 -15.57 -6.23
N PHE A 79 -7.34 -14.23 -6.22
CA PHE A 79 -6.16 -13.36 -6.08
C PHE A 79 -5.72 -13.16 -4.62
N THR A 80 -6.56 -13.47 -3.64
CA THR A 80 -6.26 -13.28 -2.20
C THR A 80 -4.91 -13.88 -1.78
N PRO A 81 -4.54 -15.12 -2.20
CA PRO A 81 -3.23 -15.68 -1.86
C PRO A 81 -2.06 -14.87 -2.43
N ALA A 82 -2.22 -14.31 -3.63
CA ALA A 82 -1.18 -13.49 -4.27
C ALA A 82 -1.01 -12.14 -3.56
N ILE A 83 -2.11 -11.50 -3.16
CA ILE A 83 -2.09 -10.26 -2.37
C ILE A 83 -1.38 -10.48 -1.03
N ARG A 84 -1.75 -11.54 -0.30
CA ARG A 84 -1.10 -11.89 0.98
C ARG A 84 0.40 -12.15 0.79
N LYS A 85 0.77 -12.89 -0.26
CA LYS A 85 2.18 -13.14 -0.58
C LYS A 85 2.94 -11.84 -0.85
N LEU A 86 2.31 -10.88 -1.53
CA LEU A 86 2.90 -9.59 -1.81
C LEU A 86 3.06 -8.74 -0.53
N GLU A 87 2.05 -8.71 0.33
CA GLU A 87 2.12 -8.03 1.65
C GLU A 87 3.30 -8.56 2.47
N ASN A 88 3.38 -9.88 2.60
CA ASN A 88 4.45 -10.54 3.32
C ASN A 88 5.82 -10.25 2.72
N ALA A 89 5.94 -10.21 1.39
CA ALA A 89 7.19 -9.87 0.72
C ALA A 89 7.63 -8.43 1.02
N VAL A 90 6.70 -7.47 1.00
CA VAL A 90 6.98 -6.06 1.31
C VAL A 90 7.42 -5.90 2.77
N LEU A 91 6.73 -6.53 3.71
CA LEU A 91 7.08 -6.49 5.14
C LEU A 91 8.43 -7.18 5.42
N LYS A 92 8.72 -8.32 4.78
CA LYS A 92 10.00 -9.02 4.90
C LYS A 92 11.14 -8.18 4.30
N MET A 93 10.90 -7.51 3.18
CA MET A 93 11.86 -6.60 2.57
C MET A 93 12.18 -5.41 3.48
N TYR A 94 11.19 -4.84 4.17
CA TYR A 94 11.40 -3.84 5.23
C TYR A 94 12.39 -4.34 6.29
N LEU A 95 12.14 -5.53 6.84
CA LEU A 95 13.00 -6.12 7.88
C LEU A 95 14.41 -6.39 7.37
N VAL A 96 14.56 -6.97 6.18
CA VAL A 96 15.88 -7.22 5.58
C VAL A 96 16.63 -5.91 5.38
N ASN A 97 15.97 -4.88 4.86
CA ASN A 97 16.58 -3.57 4.67
C ASN A 97 17.03 -2.94 6.01
N ALA A 98 16.22 -3.06 7.06
CA ALA A 98 16.56 -2.59 8.40
C ALA A 98 17.75 -3.36 9.00
N ALA A 99 17.76 -4.69 8.86
CA ALA A 99 18.83 -5.56 9.37
C ALA A 99 20.17 -5.29 8.68
N LEU A 100 20.18 -5.22 7.34
CA LEU A 100 21.40 -4.96 6.56
C LEU A 100 22.03 -3.60 6.87
N ASN A 101 21.22 -2.62 7.30
CA ASN A 101 21.68 -1.27 7.65
C ASN A 101 21.82 -1.05 9.17
N GLY A 102 21.74 -2.11 9.99
CA GLY A 102 21.92 -2.02 11.44
C GLY A 102 20.86 -1.21 12.17
N LYS A 103 19.66 -1.04 11.60
CA LYS A 103 18.54 -0.28 12.20
C LYS A 103 17.75 -1.12 13.21
N GLN A 104 18.39 -1.47 14.31
CA GLN A 104 17.81 -2.35 15.34
C GLN A 104 16.56 -1.76 16.00
N ASP A 105 16.54 -0.44 16.21
CA ASP A 105 15.38 0.31 16.70
C ASP A 105 14.13 0.06 15.82
N ARG A 106 14.33 0.04 14.49
CA ARG A 106 13.25 -0.18 13.52
C ARG A 106 12.79 -1.62 13.43
N ILE A 107 13.69 -2.58 13.65
CA ILE A 107 13.34 -4.00 13.75
C ILE A 107 12.50 -4.23 15.02
N GLN A 108 12.90 -3.65 16.15
CA GLN A 108 12.14 -3.77 17.39
C GLN A 108 10.77 -3.09 17.28
N GLU A 109 10.71 -1.89 16.68
CA GLU A 109 9.45 -1.19 16.38
C GLU A 109 8.55 -2.07 15.50
N PHE A 110 9.11 -2.70 14.47
CA PHE A 110 8.38 -3.60 13.59
C PHE A 110 7.73 -4.73 14.36
N PHE A 111 8.49 -5.50 15.13
CA PHE A 111 7.92 -6.64 15.85
C PHE A 111 6.96 -6.19 16.95
N THR A 112 7.18 -5.04 17.58
CA THR A 112 6.24 -4.49 18.56
C THR A 112 4.88 -4.18 17.92
N LYS A 113 4.87 -3.57 16.73
CA LYS A 113 3.64 -3.19 16.02
C LYS A 113 2.98 -4.35 15.29
N MET A 114 3.76 -5.27 14.71
CA MET A 114 3.27 -6.31 13.80
C MET A 114 3.09 -7.68 14.45
N ALA A 115 3.71 -7.97 15.60
CA ALA A 115 3.59 -9.29 16.22
C ALA A 115 2.15 -9.77 16.43
N PRO A 116 1.18 -8.95 16.89
CA PRO A 116 -0.20 -9.39 17.09
C PRO A 116 -0.86 -9.89 15.79
N GLU A 117 -0.49 -9.31 14.65
CA GLU A 117 -1.02 -9.65 13.34
C GLU A 117 -0.30 -10.85 12.72
N LEU A 118 0.99 -11.05 13.04
CA LEU A 118 1.85 -12.03 12.39
C LEU A 118 2.01 -13.36 13.15
N GLN A 119 1.75 -13.41 14.45
CA GLN A 119 1.99 -14.59 15.30
C GLN A 119 1.23 -15.86 14.86
N GLY A 120 0.10 -15.73 14.17
CA GLY A 120 -0.67 -16.86 13.63
C GLY A 120 -0.17 -17.41 12.29
N HIS A 121 0.80 -16.74 11.65
CA HIS A 121 1.25 -17.06 10.30
C HIS A 121 2.55 -17.87 10.33
N SER A 122 2.49 -19.13 9.90
CA SER A 122 3.64 -20.06 9.94
C SER A 122 4.89 -19.52 9.23
N GLU A 123 4.70 -18.76 8.15
CA GLU A 123 5.77 -18.13 7.37
C GLU A 123 6.54 -17.01 8.09
N TRP A 124 6.05 -16.55 9.25
CA TRP A 124 6.69 -15.54 10.09
C TRP A 124 7.41 -16.13 11.29
N LYS A 125 7.19 -17.42 11.59
CA LYS A 125 7.74 -18.10 12.76
C LYS A 125 9.27 -17.99 12.85
N GLU A 126 9.97 -18.21 11.73
CA GLU A 126 11.44 -18.10 11.66
C GLU A 126 11.92 -16.64 11.72
N TRP A 127 11.11 -15.70 11.25
CA TRP A 127 11.45 -14.27 11.23
C TRP A 127 11.42 -13.65 12.62
N PHE A 128 10.57 -14.14 13.53
CA PHE A 128 10.63 -13.76 14.95
C PHE A 128 11.99 -14.12 15.59
N GLY A 129 12.71 -15.12 15.05
CA GLY A 129 14.07 -15.45 15.47
C GLY A 129 15.10 -14.34 15.21
N ILE A 130 14.90 -13.51 14.17
CA ILE A 130 15.77 -12.38 13.85
C ILE A 130 15.75 -11.34 14.99
N SER A 131 14.59 -11.13 15.60
CA SER A 131 14.46 -10.25 16.76
C SER A 131 15.31 -10.74 17.95
N LEU A 132 15.39 -12.05 18.15
CA LEU A 132 16.11 -12.69 19.26
C LEU A 132 17.63 -12.71 19.04
N ILE A 133 18.07 -13.04 17.82
CA ILE A 133 19.51 -13.12 17.49
C ILE A 133 20.17 -11.74 17.59
N HIS A 134 19.47 -10.66 17.21
CA HIS A 134 20.01 -9.31 17.39
C HIS A 134 19.95 -8.81 18.84
N PHE A 135 18.96 -9.25 19.63
CA PHE A 135 18.91 -8.95 21.07
C PHE A 135 20.09 -9.54 21.84
N MET A 136 20.65 -10.68 21.40
CA MET A 136 21.80 -11.32 22.05
C MET A 136 23.17 -10.72 21.70
N ASN A 137 23.22 -9.76 20.76
CA ASN A 137 24.46 -9.07 20.36
C ASN A 137 24.60 -7.67 21.02
N LEU A 138 23.82 -7.39 22.07
CA LEU A 138 23.90 -6.23 22.96
C LEU A 138 24.30 -6.70 24.36
#